data_AF-A0A941RMF6-F1
#
_entry.id   AF-A0A941RMF6-F1
#
_cell.length_a   1.000
_cell.length_b   1.000
_cell.length_c   1.000
_cell.angle_alpha   90.00
_cell.angle_beta   90.00
_cell.angle_gamma   90.00
#
_symmetry.space_group_name_H-M   'P 1'
#
loop_
_entity.id
_entity.type
_entity.pdbx_description
1 polymer ?
#
loop_
_entity_poly.entity_id
_entity_poly.type
_entity_poly.pdbx_seq_one_letter_code
_entity_poly.pdbx_strand_id
1 'polypeptide(L)' 'MRKFVQEHSDHKVVSAQDPLSDVLGFTGMLSGGGNAEEVVRLAAEYGWVNASGELTAGGEQLARALRQQHGTRSVFRV' A
#
# COMPACT_ATOMS: atom_id res chain seq x y z
N MET A 1 15.32 18.99 33.51
CA MET A 1 15.31 19.04 32.03
C MET A 1 14.77 17.71 31.51
N ARG A 2 13.56 17.68 30.95
CA ARG A 2 12.91 16.45 30.46
C ARG A 2 13.66 15.97 29.21
N LYS A 3 14.21 14.75 29.27
CA LYS A 3 14.81 14.08 28.11
C LYS A 3 13.65 13.64 27.20
N PHE A 4 13.54 14.25 26.03
CA PHE A 4 12.62 13.80 25.01
C PHE A 4 13.11 12.45 24.51
N VAL A 5 12.37 11.39 24.83
CA VAL A 5 12.48 10.09 24.17
C VAL A 5 11.95 10.32 22.76
N GLN A 6 12.87 10.48 21.81
CA GLN A 6 12.56 10.28 20.41
C GLN A 6 12.43 8.76 20.23
N GLU A 7 11.24 8.21 20.46
CA GLU A 7 10.88 6.93 19.87
C GLU A 7 10.99 7.14 18.36
N HIS A 8 12.11 6.70 17.80
CA HIS A 8 12.27 6.49 16.38
C HIS A 8 11.23 5.43 16.04
N SER A 9 10.02 5.87 15.68
CA SER A 9 8.98 5.00 15.17
C SER A 9 9.63 4.13 14.12
N ASP A 10 9.62 2.82 14.39
CA ASP A 10 10.09 1.75 13.54
C ASP A 10 9.77 2.12 12.10
N HIS A 11 10.75 2.67 11.39
CA HIS A 11 10.68 2.80 9.95
C HIS A 11 10.91 1.37 9.49
N LYS A 12 9.85 0.57 9.56
CA LYS A 12 9.76 -0.75 8.94
C LYS A 12 10.26 -0.51 7.53
N VAL A 13 11.50 -0.94 7.31
CA VAL A 13 12.17 -0.86 6.02
C VAL A 13 11.17 -1.43 5.05
N VAL A 14 10.64 -0.53 4.22
CA VAL A 14 9.65 -0.85 3.19
C VAL A 14 10.42 -1.67 2.18
N SER A 15 10.53 -2.97 2.48
CA SER A 15 11.16 -3.99 1.66
C SER A 15 10.61 -3.81 0.26
N ALA A 16 11.51 -3.66 -0.72
CA ALA A 16 11.24 -3.39 -2.13
C ALA A 16 9.80 -3.77 -2.50
N GLN A 17 8.92 -2.76 -2.52
CA GLN A 17 7.48 -2.97 -2.44
C GLN A 17 7.05 -3.93 -3.54
N ASP A 18 6.52 -5.08 -3.15
CA ASP A 18 5.81 -5.93 -4.06
C ASP A 18 4.57 -5.14 -4.56
N PRO A 19 4.41 -4.93 -5.88
CA PRO A 19 3.28 -4.16 -6.41
C PRO A 19 1.93 -4.71 -5.95
N LEU A 20 1.85 -6.03 -5.69
CA LEU A 20 0.63 -6.65 -5.19
C LEU A 20 0.37 -6.21 -3.76
N SER A 21 1.40 -6.18 -2.92
CA SER A 21 1.32 -5.67 -1.54
C SER A 21 0.89 -4.19 -1.47
N ASP A 22 1.31 -3.34 -2.42
CA ASP A 22 0.86 -1.94 -2.49
C ASP A 22 -0.64 -1.83 -2.78
N VAL A 23 -1.11 -2.62 -3.76
CA VAL A 23 -2.52 -2.66 -4.16
C VAL A 23 -3.40 -3.23 -3.05
N LEU A 24 -3.00 -4.34 -2.43
CA LEU A 24 -3.73 -4.93 -1.32
C LEU A 24 -3.71 -4.04 -0.08
N GLY A 25 -2.59 -3.36 0.21
CA GLY A 25 -2.50 -2.38 1.28
C GLY A 25 -3.45 -1.19 1.07
N PHE A 26 -3.51 -0.67 -0.16
CA PHE A 26 -4.48 0.37 -0.53
C PHE A 26 -5.92 -0.11 -0.42
N THR A 27 -6.21 -1.30 -0.91
CA THR A 27 -7.54 -1.90 -0.84
C THR A 27 -7.97 -2.13 0.62
N GLY A 28 -7.04 -2.54 1.48
CA GLY A 28 -7.27 -2.67 2.93
C GLY A 28 -7.60 -1.35 3.61
N MET A 29 -7.00 -0.24 3.17
CA MET A 29 -7.40 1.09 3.66
C MET A 29 -8.82 1.46 3.22
N LEU A 30 -9.23 1.09 1.99
CA LEU A 30 -10.59 1.34 1.49
C LEU A 30 -11.65 0.51 2.22
N SER A 31 -11.34 -0.73 2.58
CA SER A 31 -12.25 -1.61 3.31
C SER A 31 -12.32 -1.34 4.82
N GLY A 32 -11.55 -0.38 5.34
CA GLY A 32 -11.50 -0.06 6.77
C GLY A 32 -10.69 -1.07 7.61
N GLY A 33 -9.74 -1.78 6.99
CA GLY A 33 -8.92 -2.78 7.66
C GLY A 33 -9.58 -4.16 7.75
N GLY A 34 -10.42 -4.51 6.78
CA GLY A 34 -11.02 -5.84 6.65
C GLY A 34 -9.99 -6.97 6.64
N ASN A 35 -10.45 -8.21 6.82
CA ASN A 35 -9.55 -9.37 6.81
C ASN A 35 -8.90 -9.57 5.43
N ALA A 36 -7.80 -10.34 5.37
CA ALA A 36 -7.03 -10.49 4.13
C ALA A 36 -7.85 -11.05 2.95
N GLU A 37 -8.78 -11.98 3.22
CA GLU A 37 -9.65 -12.55 2.19
C GLU A 37 -10.62 -11.53 1.61
N GLU A 38 -11.19 -10.68 2.46
CA GLU A 38 -12.10 -9.60 2.06
C GLU A 38 -11.37 -8.54 1.24
N VAL A 39 -10.13 -8.21 1.61
CA VAL A 39 -9.27 -7.28 0.85
C VAL A 39 -8.96 -7.84 -0.54
N VAL A 40 -8.61 -9.12 -0.65
CA VAL A 40 -8.33 -9.76 -1.95
C VAL A 40 -9.60 -9.84 -2.79
N ARG A 41 -10.74 -10.21 -2.20
CA ARG A 41 -12.04 -10.25 -2.90
C ARG A 41 -12.43 -8.87 -3.43
N LEU A 42 -12.25 -7.83 -2.63
CA LEU A 42 -12.56 -6.46 -3.01
C LEU A 42 -11.61 -5.98 -4.13
N ALA A 43 -10.32 -6.29 -4.03
CA ALA A 43 -9.36 -5.99 -5.10
C ALA A 43 -9.71 -6.71 -6.41
N ALA A 44 -10.27 -7.93 -6.33
CA ALA A 44 -10.75 -8.68 -7.48
C ALA A 44 -12.02 -8.06 -8.07
N GLU A 45 -12.94 -7.60 -7.24
CA GLU A 45 -14.16 -6.88 -7.65
C GLU A 45 -13.84 -5.58 -8.40
N TYR A 46 -12.80 -4.86 -7.96
CA TYR A 46 -12.26 -3.69 -8.67
C TYR A 46 -11.39 -4.04 -9.89
N GLY A 47 -11.17 -5.32 -10.15
CA GLY A 47 -10.37 -5.80 -11.28
C GLY A 47 -8.88 -5.49 -11.16
N TRP A 48 -8.36 -5.23 -9.96
CA TRP A 48 -6.94 -5.00 -9.72
C TRP A 48 -6.15 -6.30 -9.54
N VAL A 49 -6.81 -7.35 -9.07
CA VAL A 49 -6.27 -8.71 -9.04
C VAL A 49 -7.19 -9.68 -9.79
N ASN A 50 -6.62 -10.75 -10.33
CA ASN A 50 -7.36 -11.81 -11.02
C ASN A 50 -7.86 -12.88 -10.04
N ALA A 51 -8.57 -13.88 -10.56
CA ALA A 51 -9.10 -14.99 -9.75
C ALA A 51 -8.02 -15.85 -9.06
N SER A 52 -6.77 -15.81 -9.55
CA SER A 52 -5.61 -16.47 -8.96
C SER A 52 -4.94 -15.64 -7.86
N GLY A 53 -5.41 -14.40 -7.62
CA GLY A 53 -4.80 -13.46 -6.69
C GLY A 53 -3.59 -12.71 -7.25
N GLU A 54 -3.34 -12.77 -8.55
CA GLU A 54 -2.24 -12.08 -9.22
C GLU A 54 -2.69 -10.71 -9.72
N LEU A 55 -1.76 -9.78 -9.87
CA LEU A 55 -2.03 -8.45 -10.43
C LEU A 55 -2.56 -8.51 -11.86
N THR A 56 -3.58 -7.71 -12.13
CA THR A 56 -4.00 -7.40 -13.50
C THR A 56 -3.25 -6.19 -14.03
N ALA A 57 -3.39 -5.92 -15.33
CA ALA A 57 -2.91 -4.67 -15.92
C ALA A 57 -3.49 -3.41 -15.22
N GLY A 58 -4.72 -3.48 -14.70
CA GLY A 58 -5.33 -2.40 -13.93
C GLY A 58 -4.69 -2.22 -12.55
N GLY A 59 -4.41 -3.33 -11.87
CA GLY A 59 -3.68 -3.30 -10.60
C GLY A 59 -2.24 -2.81 -10.74
N GLU A 60 -1.55 -3.15 -11.84
CA GLU A 60 -0.20 -2.62 -12.11
C GLU A 60 -0.21 -1.10 -12.30
N GLN A 61 -1.22 -0.56 -12.99
CA GLN A 61 -1.38 0.89 -13.15
C GLN A 61 -1.64 1.57 -11.80
N LEU A 62 -2.48 0.97 -10.96
CA LEU A 62 -2.73 1.46 -9.61
C LEU A 62 -1.44 1.46 -8.77
N ALA A 63 -0.69 0.35 -8.76
CA ALA A 63 0.57 0.26 -8.03
C ALA A 63 1.57 1.35 -8.46
N ARG A 64 1.67 1.61 -9.77
CA ARG A 64 2.49 2.70 -10.31
C ARG A 64 2.00 4.07 -9.82
N ALA A 65 0.70 4.33 -9.85
CA ALA A 65 0.12 5.58 -9.39
C ALA A 65 0.36 5.83 -7.89
N LEU A 66 0.19 4.80 -7.05
CA LEU A 66 0.44 4.86 -5.61
C LEU A 66 1.91 5.22 -5.32
N ARG A 67 2.85 4.60 -6.02
CA ARG A 67 4.29 4.90 -5.89
C ARG A 67 4.64 6.31 -6.34
N GLN A 68 4.07 6.76 -7.46
CA GLN A 68 4.27 8.13 -7.96
C GLN A 68 3.71 9.18 -6.97
N GLN A 69 2.56 8.89 -6.36
CA GLN A 69 1.97 9.76 -5.34
C GLN A 69 2.84 9.81 -4.07
N HIS A 70 3.36 8.67 -3.63
CA HIS A 70 4.27 8.61 -2.47
C HIS A 70 5.60 9.33 -2.75
N GLY A 71 6.14 9.20 -3.97
CA GLY A 71 7.31 9.96 -4.40
C GLY A 71 7.06 11.47 -4.34
N THR A 72 5.88 11.93 -4.76
CA THR A 72 5.51 13.35 -4.74
C THR A 72 5.40 13.92 -3.32
N ARG A 73 4.91 13.14 -2.33
CA ARG A 73 4.88 13.58 -0.91
C ARG A 73 6.26 13.66 -0.27
N SER A 74 7.26 12.93 -0.79
CA SER A 74 8.63 12.95 -0.26
C SER A 74 9.39 14.22 -0.65
N VAL A 75 9.08 14.83 -1.79
CA VAL A 75 9.80 16.00 -2.33
C VAL A 75 9.48 17.31 -1.60
N PHE A 76 8.38 17.38 -0.84
CA PHE A 76 7.94 18.59 -0.13
C PHE A 76 8.34 18.64 1.36
N ARG A 77 9.30 17.81 1.81
CA ARG A 77 9.98 18.03 3.09
C ARG A 77 11.29 18.78 2.84
N VAL A 78 11.19 20.10 2.68
CA VAL A 78 12.32 21.05 2.79
C VAL A 78 11.99 22.01 3.92
#